data_AF-A0A9P5TIT3-F1
#
_entry.id   AF-A0A9P5TIT3-F1
#
_cell.length_a   1.000
_cell.length_b   1.000
_cell.length_c   1.000
_cell.angle_alpha   90.00
_cell.angle_beta   90.00
_cell.angle_gamma   90.00
#
_symmetry.space_group_name_H-M   'P 1'
#
loop_
_entity.id
_entity.type
_entity.pdbx_description
1 polymer ?
#
loop_
_entity_poly.entity_id
_entity_poly.type
_entity_poly.pdbx_seq_one_letter_code
_entity_poly.pdbx_strand_id
1 'polypeptide(L)'
;MLSPAIPCHYQGTDIKMESMLVRHLGALRRAIHSLDAYYQEYNADPLLPKRNPTHPYATSFTSRDGSVKHFKYLSHLAPRNMFFGHMDDANSTAICVKFVPRYCKEVHELLAAEGFAPKLHAVERLPGGLYMVVMDDVSEEYVNLRDLIRGGGDLVTSEEHLGTRDSLSDKIRQCLQQLHQAGFVHGDVRNTNIMVKRGGFNDGSFLLVDYDSCGKIKQARYPLTLNITTVERPEGAIGGALMEVEHDLEMLDNIWNE
;
A
#
# COMPACT_ATOMS: atom_id res chain seq x y z
N MET A 1 3.44 12.64 -11.78
CA MET A 1 3.40 13.95 -12.46
C MET A 1 2.01 14.53 -12.22
N LEU A 2 1.88 15.69 -11.56
CA LEU A 2 0.57 16.27 -11.21
C LEU A 2 -0.15 16.92 -12.43
N SER A 3 0.54 17.00 -13.57
CA SER A 3 0.00 17.41 -14.85
C SER A 3 0.45 16.47 -15.97
N PRO A 4 -0.28 16.40 -17.09
CA PRO A 4 0.21 15.77 -18.30
C PRO A 4 1.45 16.50 -18.85
N ALA A 5 2.29 15.78 -19.60
CA ALA A 5 3.36 16.40 -20.39
C ALA A 5 2.73 17.24 -21.51
N ILE A 6 3.17 18.48 -21.64
CA ILE A 6 2.68 19.39 -22.68
C ILE A 6 3.77 19.47 -23.77
N PRO A 7 3.53 18.90 -24.96
CA PRO A 7 4.46 19.02 -26.07
C PRO A 7 4.72 20.49 -26.44
N CYS A 8 5.99 20.80 -26.76
CA CYS A 8 6.40 22.14 -27.19
C CYS A 8 6.13 22.42 -28.69
N HIS A 9 5.53 21.48 -29.43
CA HIS A 9 5.13 21.70 -30.82
C HIS A 9 3.67 22.15 -30.87
N TYR A 10 3.38 23.14 -31.74
CA TYR A 10 2.06 23.71 -31.91
C TYR A 10 1.51 23.40 -33.30
N GLN A 11 0.28 22.92 -33.35
CA GLN A 11 -0.50 22.78 -34.58
C GLN A 11 -1.84 23.50 -34.38
N GLY A 12 -2.12 24.52 -35.19
CA GLY A 12 -3.30 25.39 -35.00
C GLY A 12 -4.67 24.72 -35.16
N THR A 13 -4.71 23.45 -35.59
CA THR A 13 -5.93 22.64 -35.64
C THR A 13 -6.12 21.77 -34.40
N ASP A 14 -5.13 21.69 -33.50
CA ASP A 14 -5.21 20.88 -32.28
C ASP A 14 -5.79 21.69 -31.11
N ILE A 15 -7.10 21.95 -31.21
CA ILE A 15 -7.90 22.67 -30.21
C ILE A 15 -7.84 21.97 -28.84
N LYS A 16 -7.64 20.64 -28.82
CA LYS A 16 -7.54 19.84 -27.59
C LYS A 16 -6.25 20.15 -26.85
N MET A 17 -5.12 20.21 -27.57
CA MET A 17 -3.83 20.62 -27.03
C MET A 17 -3.86 22.08 -26.54
N GLU A 18 -4.41 23.00 -27.32
CA GLU A 18 -4.54 24.41 -26.92
C GLU A 18 -5.35 24.55 -25.63
N SER A 19 -6.51 23.88 -25.55
CA SER A 19 -7.35 23.86 -24.34
C SER A 19 -6.62 23.25 -23.13
N MET A 20 -5.79 22.22 -23.35
CA MET A 20 -4.98 21.62 -22.29
C MET A 20 -3.92 22.60 -21.78
N LEU A 21 -3.20 23.29 -22.67
CA LEU A 21 -2.20 24.29 -22.34
C LEU A 21 -2.80 25.45 -21.54
N VAL A 22 -3.91 26.03 -22.02
CA VAL A 22 -4.57 27.16 -21.33
C VAL A 22 -5.02 26.76 -19.92
N ARG A 23 -5.65 25.58 -19.77
CA ARG A 23 -6.04 25.06 -18.45
C ARG A 23 -4.84 24.84 -17.54
N HIS A 24 -3.73 24.34 -18.09
CA HIS A 24 -2.51 24.11 -17.34
C HIS A 24 -1.88 25.43 -16.85
N LEU A 25 -1.67 26.40 -17.73
CA LEU A 25 -1.15 27.72 -17.37
C LEU A 25 -2.06 28.43 -16.36
N GLY A 26 -3.38 28.36 -16.56
CA GLY A 26 -4.36 28.92 -15.62
C GLY A 26 -4.30 28.25 -14.24
N ALA A 27 -4.15 26.92 -14.18
CA ALA A 27 -3.99 26.19 -12.94
C ALA A 27 -2.66 26.51 -12.25
N LEU A 28 -1.56 26.58 -13.01
CA LEU A 28 -0.24 26.96 -12.50
C LEU A 28 -0.24 28.38 -11.91
N ARG A 29 -0.85 29.34 -12.60
CA ARG A 29 -1.00 30.71 -12.10
C ARG A 29 -1.75 30.75 -10.78
N ARG A 30 -2.88 30.02 -10.68
CA ARG A 30 -3.65 29.92 -9.43
C ARG A 30 -2.84 29.27 -8.32
N ALA A 31 -2.09 28.21 -8.63
CA ALA A 31 -1.23 27.52 -7.67
C ALA A 31 -0.14 28.45 -7.13
N ILE A 32 0.50 29.24 -7.99
CA ILE A 32 1.51 30.24 -7.58
C ILE A 32 0.90 31.29 -6.66
N HIS A 33 -0.26 31.86 -6.99
CA HIS A 33 -0.93 32.82 -6.10
C HIS A 33 -1.34 32.21 -4.76
N SER A 34 -1.84 30.97 -4.77
CA SER A 34 -2.17 30.26 -3.53
C SER A 34 -0.94 29.97 -2.68
N LEU A 35 0.20 29.68 -3.32
CA LEU A 35 1.46 29.42 -2.64
C LEU A 35 2.05 30.70 -2.04
N ASP A 36 2.00 31.81 -2.78
CA ASP A 36 2.40 33.12 -2.29
C ASP A 36 1.57 33.52 -1.06
N ALA A 37 0.23 33.44 -1.14
CA ALA A 37 -0.66 33.71 -0.01
C ALA A 37 -0.32 32.85 1.22
N TYR A 38 -0.04 31.55 1.03
CA TYR A 38 0.39 30.66 2.10
C TYR A 38 1.71 31.12 2.75
N TYR A 39 2.71 31.46 1.94
CA TYR A 39 4.00 31.92 2.48
C TYR A 39 3.91 33.30 3.14
N GLN A 40 3.03 34.18 2.70
CA GLN A 40 2.77 35.44 3.40
C GLN A 40 2.17 35.19 4.79
N GLU A 41 1.18 34.30 4.91
CA GLU A 41 0.60 33.89 6.21
C GLU A 41 1.67 33.23 7.10
N TYR A 42 2.46 32.30 6.54
CA TYR A 42 3.55 31.63 7.25
C TYR A 42 4.65 32.58 7.74
N ASN A 43 5.05 33.56 6.93
CA ASN A 43 6.05 34.56 7.32
C ASN A 43 5.53 35.51 8.41
N ALA A 44 4.23 35.81 8.40
CA ALA A 44 3.60 36.65 9.41
C ALA A 44 3.50 35.95 10.78
N ASP A 45 3.37 34.62 10.80
CA ASP A 45 3.38 33.82 12.03
C ASP A 45 4.00 32.43 11.75
N PRO A 46 5.32 32.28 11.97
CA PRO A 46 6.02 31.01 11.72
C PRO A 46 5.60 29.86 12.63
N LEU A 47 4.81 30.11 13.68
CA LEU A 47 4.23 29.09 14.56
C LEU A 47 2.89 28.56 14.02
N LEU A 48 2.36 29.14 12.93
CA LEU A 48 1.11 28.75 12.26
C LEU A 48 1.22 27.76 11.08
N PRO A 49 2.26 26.94 10.82
CA PRO A 49 2.09 25.93 9.78
C PRO A 49 1.01 24.96 10.26
N LYS A 50 -0.23 25.16 9.79
CA LYS A 50 -1.40 24.30 10.04
C LYS A 50 -1.16 22.88 9.49
N ARG A 51 -0.13 22.71 8.66
CA ARG A 51 0.24 21.48 7.99
C ARG A 51 1.71 21.19 8.18
N ASN A 52 2.02 19.99 8.66
CA ASN A 52 3.38 19.47 8.70
C ASN A 52 3.86 19.25 7.25
N PRO A 53 4.97 19.89 6.80
CA PRO A 53 5.45 19.77 5.43
C PRO A 53 5.90 18.35 5.05
N THR A 54 6.09 17.45 6.03
CA THR A 54 6.43 16.04 5.78
C THR A 54 5.20 15.16 5.60
N HIS A 55 3.99 15.66 5.87
CA HIS A 55 2.75 14.91 5.74
C HIS A 55 2.03 15.22 4.42
N PRO A 56 1.41 14.21 3.78
CA PRO A 56 0.58 14.42 2.60
C PRO A 56 -0.59 15.38 2.86
N TYR A 57 -1.06 16.04 1.81
CA TYR A 57 -2.13 17.04 1.94
C TYR A 57 -3.52 16.44 2.24
N ALA A 58 -3.72 15.16 1.91
CA ALA A 58 -5.01 14.48 2.09
C ALA A 58 -5.19 14.13 3.57
N THR A 59 -6.27 14.62 4.18
CA THR A 59 -6.54 14.45 5.62
C THR A 59 -7.99 14.01 5.88
N SER A 60 -8.64 13.47 4.85
CA SER A 60 -10.00 12.97 4.91
C SER A 60 -10.26 11.99 3.77
N PHE A 61 -11.22 11.10 3.95
CA PHE A 61 -11.73 10.19 2.93
C PHE A 61 -13.25 10.05 3.03
N THR A 62 -13.87 9.57 1.95
CA THR A 62 -15.29 9.24 1.89
C THR A 62 -15.48 7.79 2.32
N SER A 63 -16.19 7.60 3.44
CA SER A 63 -16.56 6.29 3.95
C SER A 63 -17.59 5.60 3.05
N ARG A 64 -17.80 4.30 3.25
CA ARG A 64 -18.76 3.48 2.49
C ARG A 64 -20.21 3.98 2.59
N ASP A 65 -20.54 4.65 3.68
CA ASP A 65 -21.85 5.30 3.91
C ASP A 65 -21.98 6.69 3.24
N GLY A 66 -20.95 7.14 2.53
CA GLY A 66 -20.90 8.45 1.89
C GLY A 66 -20.52 9.60 2.83
N SER A 67 -20.31 9.33 4.12
CA SER A 67 -19.86 10.35 5.06
C SER A 67 -18.38 10.67 4.87
N VAL A 68 -18.00 11.94 5.02
CA VAL A 68 -16.59 12.34 5.02
C VAL A 68 -16.03 12.10 6.41
N LYS A 69 -14.96 11.30 6.48
CA LYS A 69 -14.18 11.04 7.70
C LYS A 69 -12.87 11.80 7.63
N HIS A 70 -12.57 12.57 8.67
CA HIS A 70 -11.31 13.28 8.82
C HIS A 70 -10.33 12.46 9.66
N PHE A 71 -9.04 12.68 9.45
CA PHE A 71 -7.99 12.03 10.23
C PHE A 71 -6.75 12.91 10.34
N LYS A 72 -5.90 12.58 11.31
CA LYS A 72 -4.63 13.26 11.57
C LYS A 72 -3.47 12.29 11.52
N TYR A 73 -2.43 12.69 10.80
CA TYR A 73 -1.16 11.97 10.76
C TYR A 73 -0.36 12.17 12.05
N LEU A 74 0.30 11.11 12.49
CA LEU A 74 1.23 11.10 13.62
C LEU A 74 2.66 10.83 13.19
N SER A 75 2.89 9.84 12.33
CA SER A 75 4.23 9.41 11.96
C SER A 75 4.29 8.90 10.52
N HIS A 76 5.51 8.86 9.99
CA HIS A 76 5.81 8.41 8.64
C HIS A 76 6.76 7.21 8.71
N LEU A 77 6.40 6.10 8.07
CA LEU A 77 7.29 4.95 7.94
C LEU A 77 8.23 5.12 6.74
N ALA A 78 9.19 6.03 6.87
CA ALA A 78 10.20 6.24 5.84
C ALA A 78 11.05 4.97 5.61
N PRO A 79 11.45 4.66 4.36
CA PRO A 79 11.23 5.42 3.14
C PRO A 79 9.91 5.09 2.42
N ARG A 80 9.00 4.31 3.01
CA ARG A 80 7.74 3.92 2.37
C ARG A 80 6.76 5.09 2.35
N ASN A 81 5.87 5.14 1.36
CA ASN A 81 4.77 6.12 1.31
C ASN A 81 3.61 5.69 2.21
N MET A 82 3.91 5.43 3.48
CA MET A 82 2.98 4.86 4.46
C MET A 82 3.05 5.66 5.76
N PHE A 83 1.90 6.11 6.24
CA PHE A 83 1.77 7.05 7.35
C PHE A 83 0.80 6.50 8.37
N PHE A 84 1.10 6.67 9.65
CA PHE A 84 0.22 6.28 10.75
C PHE A 84 -0.48 7.49 11.33
N GLY A 85 -1.67 7.29 11.87
CA GLY A 85 -2.50 8.36 12.38
C GLY A 85 -3.75 7.87 13.08
N HIS A 86 -4.66 8.79 13.37
CA HIS A 86 -5.95 8.47 13.97
C HIS A 86 -7.07 9.17 13.22
N MET A 87 -8.22 8.50 13.11
CA MET A 87 -9.45 9.13 12.67
C MET A 87 -9.96 10.11 13.72
N ASP A 88 -10.53 11.23 13.27
CA ASP A 88 -11.25 12.17 14.13
C ASP A 88 -12.67 11.62 14.45
N ASP A 89 -12.72 10.44 15.05
CA ASP A 89 -13.94 9.80 15.55
C ASP A 89 -13.92 9.67 17.08
N ALA A 90 -15.03 9.21 17.67
CA ALA A 90 -15.16 9.10 19.14
C ALA A 90 -14.16 8.12 19.76
N ASN A 91 -13.67 7.14 18.98
CA ASN A 91 -12.76 6.11 19.45
C ASN A 91 -11.29 6.46 19.15
N SER A 92 -11.04 7.57 18.44
CA SER A 92 -9.74 7.93 17.90
C SER A 92 -9.10 6.74 17.18
N THR A 93 -9.84 6.08 16.29
CA THR A 93 -9.43 4.81 15.67
C THR A 93 -8.06 4.93 14.97
N ALA A 94 -7.11 4.06 15.31
CA ALA A 94 -5.77 4.03 14.71
C ALA A 94 -5.80 3.53 13.26
N ILE A 95 -5.12 4.26 12.38
CA ILE A 95 -5.13 4.00 10.94
C ILE A 95 -3.73 4.05 10.33
N CYS A 96 -3.57 3.25 9.29
CA CYS A 96 -2.47 3.28 8.36
C CYS A 96 -2.95 3.82 7.01
N VAL A 97 -2.26 4.83 6.49
CA VAL A 97 -2.56 5.49 5.21
C VAL A 97 -1.41 5.27 4.24
N LYS A 98 -1.68 4.59 3.13
CA LYS A 98 -0.71 4.27 2.08
C LYS A 98 -1.00 5.05 0.80
N PHE A 99 0.05 5.59 0.16
CA PHE A 99 -0.05 6.28 -1.13
C PHE A 99 0.69 5.52 -2.22
N VAL A 100 -0.06 5.01 -3.21
CA VAL A 100 0.45 4.06 -4.21
C VAL A 100 -0.12 4.31 -5.60
N PRO A 101 0.63 4.04 -6.69
CA PRO A 101 0.13 4.25 -8.05
C PRO A 101 -0.89 3.20 -8.50
N ARG A 102 -0.84 2.01 -7.90
CA ARG A 102 -1.71 0.86 -8.18
C ARG A 102 -2.07 0.19 -6.87
N TYR A 103 -3.29 -0.30 -6.77
CA TYR A 103 -3.79 -1.01 -5.60
C TYR A 103 -4.93 -1.93 -6.01
N CYS A 104 -4.88 -3.20 -5.61
CA CYS A 104 -6.01 -4.12 -5.83
C CYS A 104 -6.97 -4.07 -4.64
N LYS A 105 -7.96 -3.19 -4.74
CA LYS A 105 -9.00 -3.03 -3.71
C LYS A 105 -9.77 -4.34 -3.49
N GLU A 106 -10.06 -5.07 -4.56
CA GLU A 106 -10.86 -6.29 -4.54
C GLU A 106 -10.20 -7.39 -3.70
N VAL A 107 -8.88 -7.56 -3.84
CA VAL A 107 -8.12 -8.54 -3.05
C VAL A 107 -8.07 -8.14 -1.58
N HIS A 108 -7.86 -6.85 -1.29
CA HIS A 108 -7.90 -6.38 0.10
C HIS A 108 -9.27 -6.61 0.74
N GLU A 109 -10.36 -6.23 0.07
CA GLU A 109 -11.71 -6.42 0.61
C GLU A 109 -12.04 -7.91 0.81
N LEU A 110 -11.63 -8.78 -0.12
CA LEU A 110 -11.79 -10.23 -0.02
C LEU A 110 -11.08 -10.79 1.21
N LEU A 111 -9.78 -10.51 1.35
CA LEU A 111 -8.99 -11.03 2.46
C LEU A 111 -9.43 -10.44 3.81
N ALA A 112 -9.87 -9.17 3.83
CA ALA A 112 -10.34 -8.54 5.06
C ALA A 112 -11.67 -9.14 5.52
N ALA A 113 -12.54 -9.55 4.59
CA ALA A 113 -13.80 -10.23 4.94
C ALA A 113 -13.56 -11.61 5.60
N GLU A 114 -12.50 -12.30 5.20
CA GLU A 114 -12.08 -13.59 5.77
C GLU A 114 -11.15 -13.45 7.00
N GLY A 115 -10.84 -12.22 7.42
CA GLY A 115 -9.97 -11.95 8.57
C GLY A 115 -8.47 -12.13 8.31
N PHE A 116 -8.04 -12.24 7.05
CA PHE A 116 -6.64 -12.38 6.62
C PHE A 116 -5.98 -11.05 6.23
N ALA A 117 -6.65 -9.91 6.45
CA ALA A 117 -6.12 -8.60 6.15
C ALA A 117 -6.64 -7.55 7.16
N PRO A 118 -5.91 -6.44 7.36
CA PRO A 118 -6.44 -5.29 8.11
C PRO A 118 -7.74 -4.80 7.47
N LYS A 119 -8.67 -4.28 8.28
CA LYS A 119 -9.91 -3.70 7.75
C LYS A 119 -9.60 -2.53 6.83
N LEU A 120 -10.20 -2.54 5.65
CA LEU A 120 -10.10 -1.44 4.69
C LEU A 120 -11.21 -0.40 4.95
N HIS A 121 -10.84 0.85 5.19
CA HIS A 121 -11.78 1.96 5.37
C HIS A 121 -12.10 2.65 4.04
N ALA A 122 -11.08 2.92 3.22
CA ALA A 122 -11.27 3.58 1.92
C ALA A 122 -10.12 3.36 0.95
N VAL A 123 -10.46 3.42 -0.35
CA VAL A 123 -9.50 3.54 -1.46
C VAL A 123 -9.99 4.66 -2.36
N GLU A 124 -9.29 5.79 -2.34
CA GLU A 124 -9.65 6.97 -3.13
C GLU A 124 -8.58 7.29 -4.16
N ARG A 125 -9.01 7.62 -5.39
CA ARG A 125 -8.09 8.08 -6.42
C ARG A 125 -7.87 9.58 -6.29
N LEU A 126 -6.63 9.97 -5.98
CA LEU A 126 -6.25 11.37 -5.83
C LEU A 126 -5.85 12.00 -7.17
N PRO A 127 -5.97 13.34 -7.29
CA PRO A 127 -5.30 14.10 -8.33
C PRO A 127 -3.81 13.75 -8.42
N GLY A 128 -3.30 13.58 -9.64
CA GLY A 128 -1.93 13.09 -9.88
C GLY A 128 -1.80 11.58 -10.01
N GLY A 129 -2.89 10.83 -9.87
CA GLY A 129 -2.96 9.43 -10.26
C GLY A 129 -2.51 8.44 -9.19
N LEU A 130 -2.30 8.87 -7.94
CA LEU A 130 -2.08 7.98 -6.81
C LEU A 130 -3.42 7.55 -6.19
N TYR A 131 -3.45 6.37 -5.60
CA TYR A 131 -4.46 5.95 -4.64
C TYR A 131 -4.02 6.36 -3.24
N MET A 132 -4.98 6.88 -2.46
CA MET A 132 -4.91 6.94 -1.01
C MET A 132 -5.69 5.75 -0.48
N VAL A 133 -5.02 4.88 0.27
CA VAL A 133 -5.60 3.69 0.89
C VAL A 133 -5.57 3.91 2.39
N VAL A 134 -6.73 3.82 3.03
CA VAL A 134 -6.88 3.97 4.49
C VAL A 134 -7.37 2.64 5.06
N MET A 135 -6.62 2.08 6.01
CA MET A 135 -6.90 0.80 6.65
C MET A 135 -6.56 0.84 8.15
N ASP A 136 -6.99 -0.16 8.92
CA ASP A 136 -6.62 -0.28 10.32
C ASP A 136 -5.09 -0.29 10.50
N ASP A 137 -4.60 0.40 11.53
CA ASP A 137 -3.24 0.23 12.00
C ASP A 137 -3.14 -1.02 12.87
N VAL A 138 -2.36 -2.00 12.41
CA VAL A 138 -2.12 -3.27 13.12
C VAL A 138 -0.73 -3.32 13.75
N SER A 139 0.03 -2.21 13.73
CA SER A 139 1.44 -2.19 14.11
C SER A 139 1.68 -2.42 15.61
N GLU A 140 0.71 -2.12 16.47
CA GLU A 140 0.79 -2.42 17.91
C GLU A 140 0.62 -3.90 18.21
N GLU A 141 -0.19 -4.63 17.43
CA GLU A 141 -0.53 -6.03 17.69
C GLU A 141 0.29 -7.00 16.83
N TYR A 142 0.74 -6.57 15.66
CA TYR A 142 1.42 -7.39 14.68
C TYR A 142 2.82 -6.87 14.34
N VAL A 143 3.68 -7.80 13.94
CA VAL A 143 5.02 -7.56 13.38
C VAL A 143 5.15 -8.36 12.09
N ASN A 144 5.92 -7.87 11.11
CA ASN A 144 6.16 -8.67 9.91
C ASN A 144 7.04 -9.89 10.26
N LEU A 145 6.84 -10.99 9.54
CA LEU A 145 7.48 -12.27 9.82
C LEU A 145 9.02 -12.17 9.73
N ARG A 146 9.54 -11.36 8.80
CA ARG A 146 11.00 -11.11 8.68
C ARG A 146 11.61 -10.55 9.96
N ASP A 147 11.00 -9.50 10.52
CA ASP A 147 11.52 -8.85 11.72
C ASP A 147 11.41 -9.78 12.94
N LEU A 148 10.35 -10.62 13.00
CA LEU A 148 10.24 -11.66 14.01
C LEU A 148 11.36 -12.72 13.88
N ILE A 149 11.62 -13.22 12.67
CA ILE A 149 12.70 -14.19 12.39
C ILE A 149 14.05 -13.62 12.84
N ARG A 150 14.34 -12.36 12.50
CA ARG A 150 15.62 -11.70 12.82
C ARG A 150 15.77 -11.36 14.30
N GLY A 151 14.68 -10.99 14.96
CA GLY A 151 14.68 -10.59 16.37
C GLY A 151 14.58 -11.73 17.36
N GLY A 152 14.14 -12.92 16.93
CA GLY A 152 13.80 -14.06 17.79
C GLY A 152 14.55 -15.34 17.47
N GLY A 153 15.88 -15.26 17.25
CA GLY A 153 16.73 -16.34 16.75
C GLY A 153 16.42 -17.76 17.27
N ASP A 154 16.12 -17.92 18.58
CA ASP A 154 15.81 -19.22 19.19
C ASP A 154 14.33 -19.67 19.08
N LEU A 155 13.39 -18.74 18.86
CA LEU A 155 11.94 -19.01 18.76
C LEU A 155 11.48 -19.42 17.36
N VAL A 156 12.35 -19.40 16.35
CA VAL A 156 11.97 -19.69 14.95
C VAL A 156 12.84 -20.78 14.30
N THR A 157 14.05 -21.00 14.80
CA THR A 157 14.99 -21.99 14.25
C THR A 157 15.04 -23.31 15.02
N SER A 158 14.45 -23.40 16.22
CA SER A 158 14.40 -24.64 16.98
C SER A 158 13.42 -25.65 16.35
N GLU A 159 13.75 -26.95 16.42
CA GLU A 159 12.85 -28.03 15.95
C GLU A 159 11.46 -27.97 16.64
N GLU A 160 11.38 -27.41 17.85
CA GLU A 160 10.13 -27.24 18.60
C GLU A 160 9.10 -26.36 17.86
N HIS A 161 9.55 -25.45 17.00
CA HIS A 161 8.66 -24.55 16.25
C HIS A 161 8.39 -25.00 14.81
N LEU A 162 8.98 -26.11 14.36
CA LEU A 162 8.79 -26.62 13.00
C LEU A 162 7.31 -26.90 12.70
N GLY A 163 6.61 -27.62 13.58
CA GLY A 163 5.18 -27.90 13.41
C GLY A 163 4.31 -26.65 13.36
N THR A 164 4.68 -25.60 14.09
CA THR A 164 3.98 -24.31 14.06
C THR A 164 4.25 -23.56 12.75
N ARG A 165 5.48 -23.60 12.23
CA ARG A 165 5.85 -23.01 10.93
C ARG A 165 5.11 -23.68 9.78
N ASP A 166 5.02 -25.00 9.82
CA ASP A 166 4.27 -25.79 8.84
C ASP A 166 2.78 -25.43 8.91
N SER A 167 2.21 -25.38 10.12
CA SER A 167 0.82 -24.97 10.32
C SER A 167 0.53 -23.56 9.81
N LEU A 168 1.42 -22.60 10.06
CA LEU A 168 1.29 -21.24 9.52
C LEU A 168 1.36 -21.24 7.99
N SER A 169 2.33 -21.96 7.42
CA SER A 169 2.51 -22.05 5.97
C SER A 169 1.30 -22.70 5.30
N ASP A 170 0.72 -23.72 5.91
CA ASP A 170 -0.51 -24.35 5.42
C ASP A 170 -1.72 -23.43 5.47
N LYS A 171 -1.88 -22.63 6.53
CA LYS A 171 -2.94 -21.62 6.61
C LYS A 171 -2.77 -20.53 5.55
N ILE A 172 -1.53 -20.06 5.33
CA ILE A 172 -1.24 -19.09 4.27
C ILE A 172 -1.51 -19.71 2.90
N ARG A 173 -1.12 -20.97 2.69
CA ARG A 173 -1.39 -21.72 1.45
C ARG A 173 -2.89 -21.84 1.17
N GLN A 174 -3.70 -22.13 2.19
CA GLN A 174 -5.16 -22.17 2.07
C GLN A 174 -5.73 -20.79 1.72
N CYS A 175 -5.24 -19.72 2.35
CA CYS A 175 -5.62 -18.34 2.01
C CYS A 175 -5.27 -17.98 0.55
N LEU A 176 -4.08 -18.35 0.08
CA LEU A 176 -3.69 -18.16 -1.33
C LEU A 176 -4.57 -18.98 -2.28
N GLN A 177 -4.90 -20.23 -1.92
CA GLN A 177 -5.82 -21.04 -2.73
C GLN A 177 -7.21 -20.40 -2.84
N GLN A 178 -7.74 -19.84 -1.76
CA GLN A 178 -9.02 -19.09 -1.80
C GLN A 178 -8.91 -17.86 -2.71
N LEU A 179 -7.80 -17.11 -2.62
CA LEU A 179 -7.52 -15.98 -3.51
C LEU A 179 -7.47 -16.40 -4.99
N HIS A 180 -6.79 -17.51 -5.28
CA HIS A 180 -6.66 -18.07 -6.63
C HIS A 180 -8.01 -18.55 -7.17
N GLN A 181 -8.83 -19.20 -6.33
CA GLN A 181 -10.19 -19.61 -6.67
C GLN A 181 -11.09 -18.40 -6.97
N ALA A 182 -10.88 -17.28 -6.29
CA ALA A 182 -11.56 -16.01 -6.57
C ALA A 182 -11.06 -15.33 -7.86
N GLY A 183 -10.06 -15.89 -8.55
CA GLY A 183 -9.58 -15.41 -9.84
C GLY A 183 -8.42 -14.41 -9.75
N PHE A 184 -7.74 -14.32 -8.61
CA PHE A 184 -6.68 -13.35 -8.35
C PHE A 184 -5.34 -14.03 -8.02
N VAL A 185 -4.25 -13.30 -8.19
CA VAL A 185 -2.89 -13.64 -7.73
C VAL A 185 -2.39 -12.51 -6.84
N HIS A 186 -1.60 -12.83 -5.82
CA HIS A 186 -0.99 -11.83 -4.96
C HIS A 186 0.22 -11.18 -5.65
N GLY A 187 1.10 -11.99 -6.23
CA GLY A 187 2.27 -11.58 -6.99
C GLY A 187 3.44 -11.05 -6.15
N ASP A 188 3.37 -11.10 -4.82
CA ASP A 188 4.44 -10.59 -3.95
C ASP A 188 4.39 -11.19 -2.53
N VAL A 189 4.17 -12.49 -2.43
CA VAL A 189 4.13 -13.21 -1.15
C VAL A 189 5.54 -13.23 -0.57
N ARG A 190 5.74 -12.60 0.59
CA ARG A 190 7.06 -12.49 1.24
C ARG A 190 6.89 -12.43 2.75
N ASN A 191 7.92 -12.82 3.49
CA ASN A 191 7.95 -12.68 4.95
C ASN A 191 7.78 -11.22 5.43
N THR A 192 8.11 -10.22 4.59
CA THR A 192 7.86 -8.79 4.87
C THR A 192 6.41 -8.36 4.68
N ASN A 193 5.63 -9.14 3.94
CA ASN A 193 4.23 -8.90 3.60
C ASN A 193 3.28 -9.84 4.39
N ILE A 194 3.83 -10.65 5.30
CA ILE A 194 3.08 -11.49 6.22
C ILE A 194 3.26 -10.91 7.62
N MET A 195 2.16 -10.47 8.22
CA MET A 195 2.11 -9.94 9.57
C MET A 195 1.66 -11.05 10.52
N VAL A 196 2.38 -11.25 11.62
CA VAL A 196 2.04 -12.21 12.68
C VAL A 196 1.94 -11.49 14.02
N LYS A 197 1.20 -12.05 14.97
CA LYS A 197 1.00 -11.40 16.27
C LYS A 197 2.34 -11.22 17.00
N ARG A 198 2.49 -10.09 17.69
CA ARG A 198 3.58 -9.86 18.64
C ARG A 198 3.42 -10.86 19.78
N GLY A 199 4.42 -11.70 19.98
CA GLY A 199 4.33 -12.88 20.86
C GLY A 199 4.46 -14.21 20.11
N GLY A 200 4.46 -14.18 18.78
CA GLY A 200 4.75 -15.33 17.93
C GLY A 200 3.57 -15.72 17.05
N PHE A 201 3.75 -16.81 16.31
CA PHE A 201 2.79 -17.34 15.34
C PHE A 201 2.18 -18.68 15.80
N ASN A 202 2.17 -18.93 17.12
CA ASN A 202 1.73 -20.19 17.72
C ASN A 202 0.25 -20.50 17.48
N ASP A 203 -0.59 -19.47 17.41
CA ASP A 203 -2.02 -19.63 17.07
C ASP A 203 -2.25 -19.72 15.55
N GLY A 204 -1.19 -19.53 14.74
CA GLY A 204 -1.23 -19.42 13.29
C GLY A 204 -2.08 -18.25 12.79
N SER A 205 -2.31 -17.23 13.61
CA SER A 205 -2.96 -15.99 13.17
C SER A 205 -1.97 -15.18 12.34
N PHE A 206 -2.42 -14.74 11.17
CA PHE A 206 -1.62 -13.90 10.29
C PHE A 206 -2.51 -12.92 9.53
N LEU A 207 -1.90 -11.85 9.04
CA LEU A 207 -2.48 -10.98 8.03
C LEU A 207 -1.53 -10.94 6.84
N LEU A 208 -2.06 -11.14 5.64
CA LEU A 208 -1.35 -10.91 4.39
C LEU A 208 -1.57 -9.45 3.99
N VAL A 209 -0.50 -8.71 3.67
CA VAL A 209 -0.56 -7.28 3.33
C VAL A 209 0.18 -6.97 2.03
N ASP A 210 0.06 -5.73 1.57
CA ASP A 210 0.70 -5.20 0.35
C ASP A 210 0.13 -5.72 -0.99
N TYR A 211 -1.03 -5.18 -1.37
CA TYR A 211 -1.77 -5.59 -2.57
C TYR A 211 -1.48 -4.75 -3.83
N ASP A 212 -0.34 -4.05 -3.88
CA ASP A 212 0.02 -3.16 -5.00
C ASP A 212 0.33 -3.94 -6.29
N SER A 213 0.76 -5.19 -6.13
CA SER A 213 1.12 -6.12 -7.22
C SER A 213 -0.03 -7.04 -7.60
N CYS A 214 -1.05 -7.19 -6.75
CA CYS A 214 -2.12 -8.14 -6.99
C CYS A 214 -2.91 -7.82 -8.25
N GLY A 215 -3.54 -8.84 -8.83
CA GLY A 215 -4.44 -8.66 -9.95
C GLY A 215 -5.08 -9.96 -10.40
N LYS A 216 -5.84 -9.88 -11.50
CA LYS A 216 -6.56 -11.03 -12.05
C LYS A 216 -5.61 -12.03 -12.70
N ILE A 217 -5.86 -13.31 -12.47
CA ILE A 217 -5.15 -14.42 -13.14
C ILE A 217 -5.19 -14.22 -14.67
N LYS A 218 -4.08 -14.52 -15.34
CA LYS A 218 -3.85 -14.33 -16.80
C LYS A 218 -3.82 -12.88 -17.28
N GLN A 219 -3.99 -11.89 -16.40
CA GLN A 219 -3.97 -10.46 -16.75
C GLN A 219 -2.91 -9.69 -15.97
N ALA A 220 -2.74 -10.02 -14.70
CA ALA A 220 -1.77 -9.38 -13.82
C ALA A 220 -0.34 -9.61 -14.32
N ARG A 221 0.46 -8.54 -14.28
CA ARG A 221 1.86 -8.55 -14.73
C ARG A 221 2.74 -7.88 -13.69
N TYR A 222 3.94 -8.42 -13.54
CA TYR A 222 4.97 -7.79 -12.74
C TYR A 222 5.32 -6.40 -13.29
N PRO A 223 5.63 -5.43 -12.42
CA PRO A 223 6.20 -4.17 -12.88
C PRO A 223 7.49 -4.43 -13.66
N LEU A 224 7.77 -3.63 -14.69
CA LEU A 224 9.02 -3.74 -15.45
C LEU A 224 10.26 -3.56 -14.56
N THR A 225 10.11 -2.84 -13.45
CA THR A 225 11.15 -2.58 -12.45
C THR A 225 11.12 -3.57 -11.30
N LEU A 226 10.63 -4.79 -11.51
CA LEU A 226 10.59 -5.82 -10.46
C LEU A 226 12.02 -6.06 -9.93
N ASN A 227 12.16 -6.02 -8.61
CA ASN A 227 13.42 -6.36 -7.97
C ASN A 227 13.61 -7.88 -7.95
N ILE A 228 14.54 -8.34 -8.79
CA ILE A 228 15.00 -9.73 -8.89
C ILE A 228 16.44 -9.91 -8.37
N THR A 229 17.07 -8.83 -7.87
CA THR A 229 18.49 -8.84 -7.48
C THR A 229 18.68 -9.03 -5.98
N THR A 230 17.84 -8.41 -5.15
CA THR A 230 17.92 -8.53 -3.68
C THR A 230 16.78 -9.34 -3.09
N VAL A 231 15.87 -9.83 -3.93
CA VAL A 231 14.72 -10.64 -3.54
C VAL A 231 14.69 -11.82 -4.49
N GLU A 232 14.78 -13.03 -3.94
CA GLU A 232 14.63 -14.26 -4.71
C GLU A 232 13.21 -14.35 -5.25
N ARG A 233 13.09 -14.70 -6.53
CA ARG A 233 11.82 -14.79 -7.24
C ARG A 233 11.73 -16.16 -7.92
N PRO A 234 10.52 -16.74 -8.02
CA PRO A 234 10.25 -17.92 -8.83
C PRO A 234 10.78 -17.80 -10.25
N GLU A 235 11.06 -18.93 -10.89
CA GLU A 235 11.41 -18.95 -12.31
C GLU A 235 10.26 -18.32 -13.12
N GLY A 236 10.58 -17.45 -14.10
CA GLY A 236 9.57 -16.76 -14.90
C GLY A 236 8.97 -15.49 -14.27
N ALA A 237 9.14 -15.26 -12.95
CA ALA A 237 8.71 -14.04 -12.28
C ALA A 237 9.68 -12.86 -12.53
N ILE A 238 9.71 -12.36 -13.77
CA ILE A 238 10.55 -11.24 -14.23
C ILE A 238 9.72 -10.01 -14.59
N GLY A 239 10.39 -8.85 -14.74
CA GLY A 239 9.72 -7.59 -15.06
C GLY A 239 8.87 -7.66 -16.33
N GLY A 240 7.58 -7.33 -16.22
CA GLY A 240 6.61 -7.37 -17.32
C GLY A 240 6.00 -8.74 -17.64
N ALA A 241 6.52 -9.83 -17.05
CA ALA A 241 5.94 -11.17 -17.20
C ALA A 241 4.56 -11.27 -16.55
N LEU A 242 3.77 -12.24 -16.98
CA LEU A 242 2.49 -12.57 -16.35
C LEU A 242 2.76 -13.14 -14.95
N MET A 243 1.87 -12.81 -14.02
CA MET A 243 1.85 -13.46 -12.71
C MET A 243 1.07 -14.78 -12.81
N GLU A 244 1.71 -15.86 -12.38
CA GLU A 244 1.16 -17.20 -12.32
C GLU A 244 0.83 -17.57 -10.87
N VAL A 245 -0.09 -18.52 -10.68
CA VAL A 245 -0.52 -18.93 -9.33
C VAL A 245 0.59 -19.70 -8.61
N GLU A 246 1.38 -20.43 -9.39
CA GLU A 246 2.57 -21.16 -8.98
C GLU A 246 3.61 -20.22 -8.38
N HIS A 247 3.75 -19.01 -8.93
CA HIS A 247 4.68 -18.02 -8.37
C HIS A 247 4.34 -17.65 -6.91
N ASP A 248 3.05 -17.54 -6.55
CA ASP A 248 2.67 -17.23 -5.16
C ASP A 248 3.03 -18.38 -4.21
N LEU A 249 2.90 -19.63 -4.68
CA LEU A 249 3.20 -20.83 -3.90
C LEU A 249 4.71 -21.04 -3.74
N GLU A 250 5.49 -20.88 -4.81
CA GLU A 250 6.96 -20.94 -4.74
C GLU A 250 7.52 -19.81 -3.87
N MET A 251 6.92 -18.61 -3.93
CA MET A 251 7.28 -17.54 -3.00
C MET A 251 6.95 -17.89 -1.55
N LEU A 252 5.81 -18.55 -1.30
CA LEU A 252 5.44 -19.06 0.02
C LEU A 252 6.44 -20.10 0.53
N ASP A 253 6.86 -21.05 -0.30
CA ASP A 253 7.77 -22.12 0.10
C ASP A 253 9.16 -21.56 0.50
N ASN A 254 9.51 -20.37 0.01
CA ASN A 254 10.77 -19.70 0.29
C ASN A 254 10.72 -18.68 1.45
N ILE A 255 9.57 -18.43 2.10
CA ILE A 255 9.48 -17.36 3.14
C ILE A 255 10.36 -17.59 4.36
N TRP A 256 10.80 -18.84 4.57
CA TRP A 256 11.64 -19.26 5.68
C TRP A 256 13.14 -19.34 5.33
N ASN A 257 13.47 -19.24 4.04
CA ASN A 257 14.84 -19.30 3.53
C ASN A 257 15.41 -17.87 3.53
N GLU A 258 15.95 -17.40 4.66
CA GLU A 258 16.78 -16.17 4.72
C GLU A 258 18.27 -16.49 4.81
#